data_AF-A0A8J8F2S9-F1
#
_entry.id   AF-A0A8J8F2S9-F1
#
_cell.length_a   1.000
_cell.length_b   1.000
_cell.length_c   1.000
_cell.angle_alpha   90.00
_cell.angle_beta   90.00
_cell.angle_gamma   90.00
#
_symmetry.space_group_name_H-M   'P 1'
#
loop_
_entity.id
_entity.type
_entity.pdbx_description
1 polymer ?
#
loop_
_entity_poly.entity_id
_entity_poly.type
_entity_poly.pdbx_seq_one_letter_code
_entity_poly.pdbx_strand_id
1 'polypeptide(L)'
;MEYVVFVGYENDAERKRVDYLLSKWAEKATVRKPGGLVFFIKTEKAEEFLEELLSKLEGDPREKVEVYRVEEEVLVTKTKKKTLHYTIDEEKKVVERFIGYLLSKLNASYAYSDAMAKVYSAYTRKGRATLKVLLRGDGKTEVTIEIEGYGDVVDFLADKIEEELKIFAGD
;
A
#
# COMPACT_ATOMS: atom_id res chain seq x y z
N MET A 1 -2.19 16.82 -17.89
CA MET A 1 -1.81 15.43 -18.21
C MET A 1 -2.89 14.53 -17.67
N GLU A 2 -3.32 13.54 -18.45
CA GLU A 2 -4.36 12.57 -18.06
C GLU A 2 -3.69 11.21 -17.85
N TYR A 3 -4.11 10.49 -16.81
CA TYR A 3 -3.54 9.19 -16.45
C TYR A 3 -4.64 8.14 -16.45
N VAL A 4 -4.38 7.00 -17.09
CA VAL A 4 -5.19 5.79 -16.94
C VAL A 4 -4.48 4.89 -15.92
N VAL A 5 -5.12 4.63 -14.78
CA VAL A 5 -4.54 3.85 -13.69
C VAL A 5 -5.30 2.54 -13.51
N PHE A 6 -4.62 1.42 -13.71
CA PHE A 6 -5.16 0.09 -13.45
C PHE A 6 -4.84 -0.32 -12.02
N VAL A 7 -5.87 -0.52 -11.19
CA VAL A 7 -5.72 -0.89 -9.79
C VAL A 7 -6.25 -2.30 -9.58
N GLY A 8 -5.35 -3.25 -9.35
CA GLY A 8 -5.72 -4.56 -8.81
C GLY A 8 -6.09 -4.45 -7.33
N TYR A 9 -7.10 -5.18 -6.89
CA TYR A 9 -7.47 -5.29 -5.48
C TYR A 9 -7.81 -6.74 -5.13
N GLU A 10 -7.48 -7.17 -3.92
CA GLU A 10 -7.68 -8.55 -3.48
C GLU A 10 -9.04 -8.77 -2.81
N ASN A 11 -9.67 -7.70 -2.30
CA ASN A 11 -10.94 -7.79 -1.58
C ASN A 11 -11.77 -6.51 -1.68
N ASP A 12 -13.06 -6.62 -1.32
CA ASP A 12 -14.01 -5.51 -1.39
C ASP A 12 -13.64 -4.34 -0.45
N ALA A 13 -12.98 -4.63 0.68
CA ALA A 13 -12.54 -3.60 1.61
C ALA A 13 -11.44 -2.73 0.99
N GLU A 14 -10.52 -3.32 0.22
CA GLU A 14 -9.51 -2.60 -0.55
C GLU A 14 -10.12 -1.74 -1.65
N ARG A 15 -11.03 -2.33 -2.45
CA ARG A 15 -11.80 -1.60 -3.47
C ARG A 15 -12.48 -0.36 -2.88
N LYS A 16 -13.18 -0.51 -1.74
CA LYS A 16 -13.87 0.60 -1.05
C LYS A 16 -12.93 1.71 -0.59
N ARG A 17 -11.69 1.37 -0.19
CA ARG A 17 -10.68 2.39 0.18
C ARG A 17 -10.20 3.18 -1.03
N VAL A 18 -10.00 2.51 -2.17
CA VAL A 18 -9.66 3.18 -3.44
C VAL A 18 -10.80 4.09 -3.86
N ASP A 19 -12.05 3.62 -3.81
CA ASP A 19 -13.23 4.42 -4.12
C ASP A 19 -13.33 5.67 -3.24
N TYR A 20 -13.10 5.53 -1.93
CA TYR A 20 -13.07 6.67 -1.02
C TYR A 20 -11.97 7.68 -1.37
N LEU A 21 -10.77 7.20 -1.75
CA LEU A 21 -9.68 8.06 -2.20
C LEU A 21 -10.08 8.85 -3.46
N LEU A 22 -10.67 8.18 -4.45
CA LEU A 22 -11.14 8.80 -5.68
C LEU A 22 -12.19 9.89 -5.41
N SER A 23 -13.16 9.62 -4.53
CA SER A 23 -14.17 10.62 -4.14
C SER A 23 -13.53 11.86 -3.48
N LYS A 24 -12.52 11.68 -2.63
CA LYS A 24 -11.79 12.79 -2.02
C LYS A 24 -11.00 13.61 -3.05
N TRP A 25 -10.45 12.96 -4.07
CA TRP A 25 -9.70 13.63 -5.13
C TRP A 25 -10.58 14.29 -6.19
N ALA A 26 -11.85 13.89 -6.32
CA ALA A 26 -12.79 14.54 -7.24
C ALA A 26 -13.01 16.03 -6.92
N GLU A 27 -12.72 16.48 -5.69
CA GLU A 27 -12.72 17.90 -5.31
C GLU A 27 -11.50 18.68 -5.85
N LYS A 28 -10.42 17.98 -6.23
CA LYS A 28 -9.11 18.57 -6.59
C LYS A 28 -8.68 18.29 -8.02
N ALA A 29 -9.27 17.28 -8.66
CA ALA A 29 -8.94 16.83 -10.00
C ALA A 29 -10.17 16.20 -10.66
N THR A 30 -10.20 16.20 -11.98
CA THR A 30 -11.21 15.47 -12.75
C THR A 30 -10.97 13.97 -12.60
N VAL A 31 -11.83 13.30 -11.84
CA VAL A 31 -11.81 11.84 -11.67
C VAL A 31 -12.93 11.23 -12.49
N ARG A 32 -12.56 10.44 -13.50
CA ARG A 32 -13.51 9.72 -14.35
C ARG A 32 -13.30 8.21 -14.24
N LYS A 33 -14.38 7.48 -13.96
CA LYS A 33 -14.43 6.02 -14.10
C LYS A 33 -15.08 5.71 -15.45
N PRO A 34 -14.36 5.11 -16.42
CA PRO A 34 -14.97 4.73 -17.68
C PRO A 34 -16.10 3.72 -17.43
N GLY A 35 -17.27 3.99 -18.00
CA GLY A 35 -18.41 3.07 -17.97
C GLY A 35 -18.42 2.16 -19.19
N GLY A 36 -19.14 1.04 -19.11
CA GLY A 36 -19.23 0.08 -20.21
C GLY A 36 -18.03 -0.89 -20.28
N LEU A 37 -17.70 -1.33 -21.49
CA LEU A 37 -16.59 -2.26 -21.73
C LEU A 37 -15.28 -1.48 -21.88
N VAL A 38 -14.33 -1.74 -20.99
CA VAL A 38 -12.99 -1.16 -21.02
C VAL A 38 -12.00 -2.29 -21.25
N PHE A 39 -11.14 -2.15 -22.27
CA PHE A 39 -10.13 -3.14 -22.57
C PHE A 39 -8.86 -2.47 -23.10
N PHE A 40 -7.75 -3.19 -22.97
CA PHE A 40 -6.46 -2.82 -23.53
C PHE A 40 -6.13 -3.78 -24.66
N ILE A 41 -5.72 -3.24 -25.82
CA ILE A 41 -5.26 -4.01 -26.97
C ILE A 41 -3.88 -3.53 -27.41
N LYS A 42 -2.95 -4.46 -27.60
CA LYS A 42 -1.65 -4.20 -28.20
C LYS A 42 -1.65 -4.79 -29.61
N THR A 43 -1.68 -3.93 -30.62
CA THR A 43 -1.71 -4.32 -32.04
C THR A 43 -1.02 -3.27 -32.90
N GLU A 44 -0.41 -3.70 -34.00
CA GLU A 44 0.12 -2.81 -35.04
C GLU A 44 -0.98 -2.37 -36.02
N LYS A 45 -2.14 -3.03 -35.98
CA LYS A 45 -3.29 -2.85 -36.88
C LYS A 45 -4.47 -2.22 -36.15
N ALA A 46 -4.23 -1.12 -35.43
CA ALA A 46 -5.25 -0.48 -34.60
C ALA A 46 -6.44 0.02 -35.43
N GLU A 47 -6.20 0.54 -36.64
CA GLU A 47 -7.25 1.04 -37.52
C GLU A 47 -8.21 -0.06 -37.99
N GLU A 48 -7.68 -1.21 -38.44
CA GLU A 48 -8.50 -2.38 -38.84
C GLU A 48 -9.40 -2.84 -37.68
N PHE A 49 -8.84 -2.94 -36.48
CA PHE A 49 -9.60 -3.32 -35.28
C PHE A 49 -10.71 -2.30 -34.96
N LEU A 50 -10.40 -1.00 -35.03
CA LEU A 50 -11.39 0.04 -34.75
C LEU A 50 -12.50 0.03 -35.79
N GLU A 51 -12.19 -0.16 -37.07
CA GLU A 51 -13.20 -0.28 -38.12
C GLU A 51 -14.15 -1.46 -37.84
N GLU A 52 -13.59 -2.63 -37.52
CA GLU A 52 -14.39 -3.81 -37.15
C GLU A 52 -15.26 -3.52 -35.92
N LEU A 53 -14.70 -2.93 -34.86
CA LEU A 53 -15.43 -2.60 -33.63
C LEU A 53 -16.59 -1.63 -33.91
N LEU A 54 -16.32 -0.52 -34.60
CA LEU A 54 -17.31 0.51 -34.89
C LEU A 54 -18.45 -0.04 -35.76
N SER A 55 -18.16 -0.99 -36.66
CA SER A 55 -19.18 -1.66 -37.49
C SER A 55 -20.18 -2.51 -36.69
N LYS A 56 -19.84 -2.91 -35.45
CA LYS A 56 -20.70 -3.72 -34.59
C LYS A 56 -21.58 -2.89 -33.65
N LEU A 57 -21.38 -1.58 -33.60
CA LEU A 57 -22.12 -0.70 -32.70
C LEU A 57 -23.33 -0.09 -33.39
N GLU A 58 -24.45 -0.09 -32.69
CA GLU A 58 -25.65 0.65 -33.12
C GLU A 58 -25.53 2.15 -32.78
N GLY A 59 -26.18 3.03 -33.53
CA GLY A 59 -26.16 4.50 -33.29
C GLY A 59 -24.91 5.19 -33.84
N ASP A 60 -24.58 6.41 -33.37
CA ASP A 60 -23.33 7.08 -33.73
C ASP A 60 -22.17 6.52 -32.88
N PRO A 61 -21.20 5.81 -33.49
CA PRO A 61 -20.08 5.24 -32.75
C PRO A 61 -19.18 6.29 -32.09
N ARG A 62 -19.15 7.53 -32.61
CA ARG A 62 -18.32 8.63 -32.08
C ARG A 62 -18.79 9.13 -30.71
N GLU A 63 -20.04 8.86 -30.36
CA GLU A 63 -20.58 9.17 -29.03
C GLU A 63 -20.37 8.03 -28.02
N LYS A 64 -19.95 6.85 -28.49
CA LYS A 64 -19.90 5.61 -27.70
C LYS A 64 -18.49 5.07 -27.50
N VAL A 65 -17.54 5.42 -28.36
CA VAL A 65 -16.18 4.90 -28.34
C VAL A 65 -15.18 6.01 -28.05
N GLU A 66 -14.38 5.79 -27.02
CA GLU A 66 -13.24 6.63 -26.70
C GLU A 66 -11.97 5.81 -26.83
N VAL A 67 -11.02 6.32 -27.61
CA VAL A 67 -9.75 5.64 -27.87
C VAL A 67 -8.62 6.49 -27.30
N TYR A 68 -7.85 5.90 -26.40
CA TYR A 68 -6.67 6.52 -25.81
C TYR A 68 -5.43 5.73 -26.24
N ARG A 69 -4.42 6.44 -26.77
CA ARG A 69 -3.09 5.87 -26.92
C ARG A 69 -2.35 6.08 -25.61
N VAL A 70 -1.99 4.98 -24.96
CA VAL A 70 -1.28 5.01 -23.68
C VAL A 70 0.15 4.51 -23.86
N GLU A 71 1.08 5.15 -23.16
CA GLU A 71 2.45 4.69 -22.99
C GLU A 71 2.62 4.28 -21.52
N GLU A 72 3.37 3.21 -21.28
CA GLU A 72 3.64 2.78 -19.91
C GLU A 72 4.51 3.82 -19.20
N GLU A 73 3.95 4.48 -18.20
CA GLU A 73 4.68 5.42 -17.35
C GLU A 73 5.02 4.75 -16.02
N VAL A 74 6.31 4.54 -15.77
CA VAL A 74 6.79 4.04 -14.47
C VAL A 74 6.91 5.23 -13.52
N LEU A 75 5.82 5.51 -12.79
CA LEU A 75 5.84 6.47 -11.70
C LEU A 75 6.62 5.88 -10.53
N VAL A 76 7.84 6.37 -10.30
CA VAL A 76 8.66 5.96 -9.15
C VAL A 76 8.15 6.66 -7.88
N THR A 77 7.00 6.21 -7.37
CA THR A 77 6.63 6.53 -5.98
C THR A 77 7.51 5.67 -5.08
N LYS A 78 8.47 6.28 -4.38
CA LYS A 78 9.31 5.55 -3.44
C LYS A 78 8.52 5.26 -2.17
N THR A 79 8.55 4.01 -1.72
CA THR A 79 8.18 3.70 -0.35
C THR A 79 9.08 4.51 0.59
N LYS A 80 8.51 5.00 1.68
CA LYS A 80 9.29 5.54 2.78
C LYS A 80 9.70 4.36 3.65
N LYS A 81 10.95 4.36 4.12
CA LYS A 81 11.47 3.38 5.07
C LYS A 81 12.00 4.11 6.31
N LYS A 82 11.62 3.65 7.49
CA LYS A 82 12.21 4.05 8.78
C LYS A 82 12.65 2.80 9.53
N THR A 83 13.81 2.86 10.15
CA THR A 83 14.31 1.77 11.00
C THR A 83 14.47 2.32 12.41
N LEU A 84 13.83 1.65 13.36
CA LEU A 84 13.94 1.92 14.78
C LEU A 84 14.87 0.87 15.39
N HIS A 85 15.83 1.31 16.19
CA HIS A 85 16.78 0.44 16.88
C HIS A 85 16.82 0.78 18.36
N TYR A 86 16.60 -0.21 19.20
CA TYR A 86 16.58 -0.08 20.65
C TYR A 86 17.33 -1.24 21.30
N THR A 87 17.93 -0.96 22.45
CA THR A 87 18.52 -1.99 23.29
C THR A 87 17.84 -1.95 24.65
N ILE A 88 17.13 -3.03 25.00
CA ILE A 88 16.33 -3.11 26.20
C ILE A 88 17.01 -4.07 27.18
N ASP A 89 17.15 -3.64 28.44
CA ASP A 89 17.76 -4.42 29.52
C ASP A 89 16.78 -5.45 30.11
N GLU A 90 16.22 -6.27 29.24
CA GLU A 90 15.27 -7.32 29.56
C GLU A 90 15.50 -8.54 28.67
N GLU A 91 15.13 -9.72 29.17
CA GLU A 91 15.24 -10.97 28.44
C GLU A 91 14.36 -10.96 27.17
N LYS A 92 14.85 -11.65 26.13
CA LYS A 92 14.19 -11.70 24.81
C LYS A 92 12.71 -12.07 24.88
N LYS A 93 12.32 -12.99 25.76
CA LYS A 93 10.92 -13.42 25.93
C LYS A 93 10.02 -12.33 26.52
N VAL A 94 10.55 -11.46 27.37
CA VAL A 94 9.79 -10.32 27.92
C VAL A 94 9.57 -9.29 26.82
N VAL A 95 10.65 -8.94 26.12
CA VAL A 95 10.60 -8.00 24.99
C VAL A 95 9.71 -8.51 23.86
N GLU A 96 9.78 -9.80 23.51
CA GLU A 96 8.93 -10.39 22.48
C GLU A 96 7.42 -10.29 22.83
N ARG A 97 7.06 -10.50 24.11
CA ARG A 97 5.69 -10.33 24.58
C ARG A 97 5.24 -8.87 24.48
N PHE A 98 6.09 -7.93 24.87
CA PHE A 98 5.82 -6.50 24.75
C PHE A 98 5.61 -6.08 23.29
N ILE A 99 6.50 -6.51 22.38
CA ILE A 99 6.35 -6.22 20.95
C ILE A 99 5.06 -6.85 20.39
N GLY A 100 4.71 -8.07 20.82
CA GLY A 100 3.44 -8.70 20.45
C GLY A 100 2.23 -7.86 20.88
N TYR A 101 2.25 -7.33 22.11
CA TYR A 101 1.23 -6.39 22.60
C TYR A 101 1.18 -5.10 21.77
N LEU A 102 2.34 -4.48 21.51
CA LEU A 102 2.45 -3.25 20.72
C LEU A 102 1.88 -3.42 19.31
N LEU A 103 2.25 -4.51 18.63
CA LEU A 103 1.73 -4.84 17.30
C LEU A 103 0.22 -5.06 17.31
N SER A 104 -0.31 -5.75 18.32
CA SER A 104 -1.76 -5.92 18.49
C SER A 104 -2.47 -4.58 18.69
N LYS A 105 -1.92 -3.69 19.52
CA LYS A 105 -2.43 -2.33 19.75
C LYS A 105 -2.45 -1.48 18.46
N LEU A 106 -1.52 -1.74 17.54
CA LEU A 106 -1.43 -1.09 16.23
C LEU A 106 -2.31 -1.75 15.15
N ASN A 107 -3.12 -2.76 15.50
CA ASN A 107 -3.86 -3.59 14.55
C ASN A 107 -2.96 -4.20 13.46
N ALA A 108 -1.72 -4.55 13.82
CA ALA A 108 -0.81 -5.22 12.92
C ALA A 108 -1.10 -6.73 12.91
N SER A 109 -1.38 -7.27 11.73
CA SER A 109 -1.58 -8.70 11.53
C SER A 109 -0.28 -9.36 11.11
N TYR A 110 0.04 -10.52 11.70
CA TYR A 110 1.15 -11.34 11.25
C TYR A 110 0.96 -11.73 9.79
N ALA A 111 2.00 -11.53 8.97
CA ALA A 111 1.99 -11.90 7.55
C ALA A 111 2.78 -13.19 7.35
N TYR A 112 4.07 -13.18 7.69
CA TYR A 112 4.96 -14.33 7.60
C TYR A 112 6.23 -14.11 8.44
N SER A 113 7.07 -15.12 8.56
CA SER A 113 8.41 -15.02 9.15
C SER A 113 9.44 -15.31 8.06
N ASP A 114 10.49 -14.49 7.98
CA ASP A 114 11.71 -14.88 7.30
C ASP A 114 12.68 -15.55 8.30
N ALA A 115 13.86 -15.99 7.82
CA ALA A 115 14.81 -16.73 8.64
C ALA A 115 15.30 -16.00 9.91
N MET A 116 15.15 -14.67 9.99
CA MET A 116 15.64 -13.87 11.12
C MET A 116 14.59 -12.93 11.72
N ALA A 117 13.50 -12.62 11.02
CA ALA A 117 12.56 -11.60 11.41
C ALA A 117 11.09 -12.03 11.21
N LYS A 118 10.22 -11.48 12.04
CA LYS A 118 8.76 -11.62 11.89
C LYS A 118 8.24 -10.40 11.12
N VAL A 119 7.45 -10.64 10.09
CA VAL A 119 6.88 -9.62 9.22
C VAL A 119 5.37 -9.49 9.49
N TYR A 120 4.93 -8.26 9.68
CA TYR A 120 3.55 -7.90 9.97
C TYR A 120 3.06 -6.85 8.98
N SER A 121 1.76 -6.82 8.73
CA SER A 121 1.10 -5.77 7.95
C SER A 121 0.19 -4.97 8.88
N ALA A 122 0.37 -3.66 8.93
CA ALA A 122 -0.47 -2.74 9.68
C ALA A 122 -1.36 -1.94 8.73
N TYR A 123 -2.65 -1.86 9.06
CA TYR A 123 -3.62 -1.04 8.35
C TYR A 123 -4.08 0.08 9.27
N THR A 124 -3.78 1.32 8.88
CA THR A 124 -4.13 2.51 9.64
C THR A 124 -5.02 3.42 8.82
N ARG A 125 -5.57 4.45 9.47
CA ARG A 125 -6.25 5.55 8.77
C ARG A 125 -5.33 6.35 7.85
N LYS A 126 -4.00 6.24 8.01
CA LYS A 126 -2.98 6.93 7.22
C LYS A 126 -2.45 6.10 6.04
N GLY A 127 -2.82 4.83 5.94
CA GLY A 127 -2.36 3.92 4.89
C GLY A 127 -1.97 2.54 5.43
N ARG A 128 -1.36 1.74 4.57
CA ARG A 128 -0.82 0.41 4.87
C ARG A 128 0.71 0.49 4.99
N ALA A 129 1.26 -0.21 5.97
CA ALA A 129 2.70 -0.41 6.10
C ALA A 129 3.05 -1.87 6.43
N THR A 130 4.26 -2.25 6.05
CA THR A 130 4.91 -3.48 6.45
C THR A 130 5.86 -3.20 7.61
N LEU A 131 5.80 -4.03 8.64
CA LEU A 131 6.64 -3.97 9.84
C LEU A 131 7.49 -5.24 9.88
N LYS A 132 8.82 -5.09 9.84
CA LYS A 132 9.77 -6.19 9.98
C LYS A 132 10.45 -6.08 11.35
N VAL A 133 10.20 -7.07 12.21
CA VAL A 133 10.69 -7.09 13.60
C VAL A 133 11.77 -8.14 13.74
N LEU A 134 12.94 -7.71 14.19
CA LEU A 134 14.11 -8.54 14.51
C LEU A 134 14.46 -8.37 15.99
N LEU A 135 14.56 -9.49 16.71
CA LEU A 135 14.92 -9.54 18.13
C LEU A 135 16.17 -10.43 18.32
N ARG A 136 17.24 -9.85 18.86
CA ARG A 136 18.53 -10.53 19.12
C ARG A 136 18.96 -10.34 20.57
N GLY A 137 19.83 -11.23 21.06
CA GLY A 137 20.37 -11.17 22.42
C GLY A 137 19.75 -12.18 23.39
N ASP A 138 20.50 -12.44 24.46
CA ASP A 138 20.14 -13.31 25.59
C ASP A 138 20.63 -12.61 26.87
N GLY A 139 19.70 -12.03 27.65
CA GLY A 139 19.97 -11.09 28.74
C GLY A 139 19.60 -9.64 28.39
N LYS A 140 20.32 -9.02 27.45
CA LYS A 140 20.00 -7.69 26.90
C LYS A 140 19.49 -7.83 25.47
N THR A 141 18.28 -7.36 25.20
CA THR A 141 17.62 -7.59 23.90
C THR A 141 17.77 -6.41 22.96
N GLU A 142 18.37 -6.65 21.80
CA GLU A 142 18.38 -5.72 20.68
C GLU A 142 17.09 -5.88 19.86
N VAL A 143 16.38 -4.77 19.71
CA VAL A 143 15.14 -4.66 18.94
C VAL A 143 15.40 -3.83 17.71
N THR A 144 15.14 -4.39 16.53
CA THR A 144 15.14 -3.63 15.27
C THR A 144 13.78 -3.77 14.61
N ILE A 145 13.13 -2.64 14.35
CA ILE A 145 11.83 -2.58 13.68
C ILE A 145 11.99 -1.74 12.43
N GLU A 146 11.90 -2.38 11.26
CA GLU A 146 11.83 -1.68 9.99
C GLU A 146 10.38 -1.47 9.59
N ILE A 147 10.05 -0.24 9.19
CA ILE A 147 8.71 0.19 8.79
C ILE A 147 8.79 0.68 7.36
N GLU A 148 8.02 0.08 6.47
CA GLU A 148 7.98 0.44 5.05
C GLU A 148 6.55 0.64 4.57
N GLY A 149 6.29 1.71 3.81
CA GLY A 149 4.97 1.99 3.27
C GLY A 149 4.91 3.23 2.41
N TYR A 150 3.72 3.56 1.92
CA TYR A 150 3.47 4.74 1.09
C TYR A 150 2.81 5.85 1.91
N GLY A 151 3.27 7.09 1.71
CA GLY A 151 2.74 8.27 2.41
C GLY A 151 3.11 8.33 3.90
N ASP A 152 2.26 8.99 4.69
CA ASP A 152 2.54 9.36 6.09
C ASP A 152 2.45 8.19 7.09
N VAL A 153 2.01 7.01 6.64
CA VAL A 153 1.84 5.83 7.53
C VAL A 153 3.14 5.43 8.22
N VAL A 154 4.29 5.64 7.55
CA VAL A 154 5.60 5.25 8.07
C VAL A 154 6.00 6.11 9.25
N ASP A 155 5.83 7.43 9.18
CA ASP A 155 6.09 8.32 10.31
C ASP A 155 5.10 8.08 11.44
N PHE A 156 3.81 8.00 11.10
CA PHE A 156 2.76 7.76 12.09
C PHE A 156 2.98 6.50 12.92
N LEU A 157 3.43 5.41 12.30
CA LEU A 157 3.76 4.17 13.02
C LEU A 157 5.09 4.27 13.76
N ALA A 158 6.11 4.90 13.15
CA ALA A 158 7.41 5.08 13.80
C ALA A 158 7.27 5.84 15.12
N ASP A 159 6.58 6.98 15.10
CA ASP A 159 6.42 7.86 16.26
C ASP A 159 5.69 7.12 17.40
N LYS A 160 4.61 6.38 17.06
CA LYS A 160 3.88 5.57 18.05
C LYS A 160 4.71 4.43 18.64
N ILE A 161 5.49 3.74 17.81
CA ILE A 161 6.33 2.63 18.28
C ILE A 161 7.46 3.17 19.15
N GLU A 162 8.06 4.29 18.76
CA GLU A 162 9.11 4.98 19.50
C GLU A 162 8.62 5.47 20.88
N GLU A 163 7.44 6.09 20.96
CA GLU A 163 6.84 6.49 22.24
C GLU A 163 6.69 5.30 23.20
N GLU A 164 6.15 4.18 22.72
CA GLU A 164 5.91 3.01 23.56
C GLU A 164 7.22 2.29 23.93
N LEU A 165 8.20 2.25 23.03
CA LEU A 165 9.50 1.65 23.31
C LEU A 165 10.31 2.45 24.33
N LYS A 166 10.27 3.78 24.29
CA LYS A 166 10.93 4.64 25.30
C LYS A 166 10.36 4.39 26.69
N ILE A 167 9.02 4.40 26.80
CA ILE A 167 8.32 4.11 28.06
C ILE A 167 8.73 2.73 28.60
N PHE A 168 8.82 1.72 27.72
CA PHE A 168 9.18 0.37 28.13
C PHE A 168 10.66 0.20 28.47
N ALA A 169 11.56 0.90 27.76
CA ALA A 169 13.00 0.89 28.02
C ALA A 169 13.40 1.71 29.27
N GLY A 170 12.50 2.58 29.76
CA GLY A 170 12.76 3.46 30.90
C GLY A 170 13.45 4.78 30.55
N ASP A 171 13.35 5.22 29.29
CA ASP A 171 13.88 6.48 28.75
C ASP A 171 12.83 7.60 28.66
#